data_AF-A0A497FIQ7-F1
#
_entry.id   AF-A0A497FIQ7-F1
#
_cell.length_a   1.000
_cell.length_b   1.000
_cell.length_c   1.000
_cell.angle_alpha   90.00
_cell.angle_beta   90.00
_cell.angle_gamma   90.00
#
_symmetry.space_group_name_H-M   'P 1'
#
loop_
_entity.id
_entity.type
_entity.pdbx_description
1 polymer ?
#
loop_
_entity_poly.entity_id
_entity_poly.type
_entity_poly.pdbx_seq_one_letter_code
_entity_poly.pdbx_strand_id
1 'polypeptide(L)'
;MNDHGEMELDVNDFLDEVRKTLSSKIAESMKIFLDEIKKERGGLLLTTEELVLFLVEDCRVQFGKVAILLKRLGFSDSDIRYFYTLTGPSLDEAR
;
A
#
# COMPACT_ATOMS: atom_id res chain seq x y z
N MET A 1 -20.70 19.12 6.88
CA MET A 1 -19.62 18.87 5.91
C MET A 1 -19.13 17.47 6.19
N ASN A 2 -19.78 16.50 5.55
CA ASN A 2 -19.36 15.11 5.62
C ASN A 2 -18.73 14.83 4.26
N ASP A 3 -17.45 14.47 4.26
CA ASP A 3 -16.93 13.36 3.47
C ASP A 3 -15.47 13.21 3.86
N HIS A 4 -15.22 12.21 4.70
CA HIS A 4 -13.90 11.61 4.81
C HIS A 4 -13.58 11.06 3.41
N GLY A 5 -12.59 11.66 2.74
CA GLY A 5 -12.28 11.39 1.34
C GLY A 5 -11.94 9.93 1.10
N GLU A 6 -12.92 9.17 0.64
CA GLU A 6 -12.71 7.86 0.06
C GLU A 6 -11.98 8.06 -1.28
N MET A 7 -10.76 7.54 -1.38
CA MET A 7 -9.99 7.56 -2.61
C MET A 7 -10.22 6.24 -3.35
N GLU A 8 -11.00 6.27 -4.43
CA GLU A 8 -11.05 5.14 -5.36
C GLU A 8 -9.81 5.17 -6.27
N LEU A 9 -9.08 4.06 -6.26
CA LEU A 9 -7.92 3.83 -7.12
C LEU A 9 -8.24 2.72 -8.11
N ASP A 10 -8.05 3.00 -9.41
CA ASP A 10 -8.06 1.93 -10.41
C ASP A 10 -6.90 0.96 -10.14
N VAL A 11 -7.21 -0.33 -10.16
CA VAL A 11 -6.24 -1.38 -9.83
C VAL A 11 -5.08 -1.41 -10.81
N ASN A 12 -5.33 -1.18 -12.10
CA ASN A 12 -4.28 -1.23 -13.11
C ASN A 12 -3.36 -0.03 -12.97
N ASP A 13 -3.92 1.16 -12.78
CA ASP A 13 -3.14 2.39 -12.55
C ASP A 13 -2.28 2.27 -11.28
N PHE A 14 -2.85 1.73 -10.20
CA PHE A 14 -2.12 1.45 -8.97
C PHE A 14 -0.97 0.45 -9.20
N LEU A 15 -1.23 -0.68 -9.85
CA LEU A 15 -0.21 -1.69 -10.14
C LEU A 15 0.90 -1.12 -11.05
N ASP A 16 0.56 -0.24 -11.98
CA ASP A 16 1.56 0.42 -12.82
C ASP A 16 2.43 1.41 -12.03
N GLU A 17 1.86 2.16 -11.08
CA GLU A 17 2.68 2.98 -10.17
C GLU A 17 3.57 2.14 -9.25
N VAL A 18 3.08 0.97 -8.78
CA VAL A 18 3.90 0.00 -8.04
C VAL A 18 5.06 -0.49 -8.90
N ARG A 19 4.84 -0.82 -10.18
CA ARG A 19 5.90 -1.25 -11.11
C ARG A 19 6.96 -0.16 -11.30
N LYS A 20 6.52 1.09 -11.50
CA LYS A 20 7.41 2.24 -11.72
C LYS A 20 8.23 2.59 -10.48
N THR A 21 7.64 2.46 -9.29
CA THR A 21 8.25 2.94 -8.04
C THR A 21 9.04 1.86 -7.31
N LEU A 22 8.53 0.62 -7.32
CA LEU A 22 9.11 -0.51 -6.58
C LEU A 22 9.80 -1.48 -7.54
N SER A 23 9.05 -2.44 -8.11
CA SER A 23 9.53 -3.36 -9.14
C SER A 23 8.38 -4.17 -9.73
N SER A 24 8.61 -4.80 -10.89
CA SER A 24 7.66 -5.75 -11.50
C SER A 24 7.30 -6.91 -10.57
N LYS A 25 8.29 -7.47 -9.85
CA LYS A 25 8.07 -8.57 -8.90
C LYS A 25 7.11 -8.18 -7.78
N ILE A 26 7.25 -6.99 -7.21
CA ILE A 26 6.34 -6.52 -6.16
C ILE A 26 4.94 -6.26 -6.72
N ALA A 27 4.83 -5.74 -7.95
CA ALA A 27 3.53 -5.56 -8.59
C ALA A 27 2.82 -6.90 -8.88
N GLU A 28 3.57 -7.95 -9.24
CA GLU A 28 3.03 -9.29 -9.40
C GLU A 28 2.53 -9.86 -8.07
N SER A 29 3.32 -9.74 -6.99
CA SER A 29 2.89 -10.13 -5.65
C SER A 29 1.65 -9.37 -5.18
N MET A 30 1.60 -8.06 -5.43
CA MET A 30 0.43 -7.23 -5.12
C MET A 30 -0.81 -7.68 -5.90
N LYS A 31 -0.66 -7.99 -7.18
CA LYS A 31 -1.78 -8.50 -7.99
C LYS A 31 -2.36 -9.80 -7.42
N ILE A 32 -1.49 -10.73 -7.02
CA ILE A 32 -1.91 -12.00 -6.39
C ILE A 32 -2.69 -11.72 -5.09
N PHE A 33 -2.17 -10.86 -4.23
CA PHE A 33 -2.83 -10.45 -2.99
C PHE A 33 -4.21 -9.84 -3.22
N LEU A 34 -4.35 -8.94 -4.20
CA LEU A 34 -5.64 -8.33 -4.54
C LEU A 34 -6.63 -9.38 -5.09
N ASP A 35 -6.17 -10.30 -5.93
CA ASP A 35 -7.00 -11.39 -6.47
C ASP A 35 -7.48 -12.34 -5.35
N GLU A 36 -6.64 -12.61 -4.35
CA GLU A 36 -7.00 -13.39 -3.15
C GLU A 36 -8.07 -12.69 -2.32
N ILE A 37 -7.90 -11.40 -2.02
CA ILE A 37 -8.90 -10.61 -1.28
C ILE A 37 -10.23 -10.58 -2.03
N LYS A 38 -10.20 -10.38 -3.34
CA LYS A 38 -11.40 -10.39 -4.16
C LYS A 38 -12.14 -11.73 -4.10
N LYS A 39 -11.39 -12.84 -4.11
CA LYS A 39 -11.94 -14.19 -4.00
C LYS A 39 -12.53 -14.48 -2.62
N GLU A 40 -11.86 -14.04 -1.55
CA GLU A 40 -12.29 -14.27 -0.17
C GLU A 40 -13.48 -13.41 0.23
N ARG A 41 -13.48 -12.14 -0.15
CA ARG A 41 -14.49 -11.15 0.27
C ARG A 41 -15.64 -10.97 -0.73
N GLY A 42 -15.56 -11.61 -1.91
CA GLY A 42 -16.53 -11.44 -2.99
C GLY A 42 -16.45 -10.08 -3.70
N GLY A 43 -15.40 -9.29 -3.42
CA GLY A 43 -15.17 -7.95 -3.94
C GLY A 43 -13.82 -7.41 -3.50
N LEU A 44 -13.30 -6.42 -4.23
CA LEU A 44 -12.01 -5.81 -3.91
C LEU A 44 -12.24 -4.52 -3.13
N LEU A 45 -12.32 -4.65 -1.81
CA LEU A 45 -12.31 -3.54 -0.86
C LEU A 45 -11.12 -3.72 0.07
N LEU A 46 -10.16 -2.80 -0.05
CA LEU A 46 -8.90 -2.81 0.67
C LEU A 46 -8.66 -1.41 1.24
N THR A 47 -8.30 -1.35 2.52
CA THR A 47 -7.84 -0.12 3.15
C THR A 47 -6.40 0.20 2.73
N THR A 48 -6.02 1.46 2.78
CA THR A 48 -4.62 1.84 2.56
C THR A 48 -3.68 1.23 3.60
N GLU A 49 -4.17 0.96 4.82
CA GLU A 49 -3.40 0.29 5.87
C GLU A 49 -3.04 -1.14 5.48
N GLU A 50 -4.01 -1.94 5.03
CA GLU A 50 -3.77 -3.31 4.55
C GLU A 50 -2.76 -3.32 3.40
N LEU A 51 -2.86 -2.34 2.49
CA LEU A 51 -1.92 -2.17 1.38
C LEU A 51 -0.49 -1.89 1.86
N VAL A 52 -0.35 -0.96 2.80
CA VAL A 52 0.96 -0.57 3.33
C VAL A 52 1.57 -1.70 4.15
N LEU A 53 0.79 -2.38 4.98
CA LEU A 53 1.22 -3.54 5.74
C LEU A 53 1.72 -4.65 4.82
N PHE A 54 0.96 -4.98 3.78
CA PHE A 54 1.40 -5.98 2.79
C PHE A 54 2.73 -5.60 2.12
N LEU A 55 2.92 -4.34 1.76
CA LEU A 55 4.16 -3.89 1.14
C LEU A 55 5.35 -3.96 2.11
N VAL A 56 5.17 -3.57 3.37
CA VAL A 56 6.26 -3.49 4.34
C VAL A 56 6.56 -4.84 4.99
N GLU A 57 5.54 -5.58 5.40
CA GLU A 57 5.66 -6.78 6.22
C GLU A 57 5.82 -8.04 5.35
N ASP A 58 4.91 -8.26 4.40
CA ASP A 58 4.95 -9.45 3.52
C ASP A 58 6.00 -9.30 2.41
N CYS A 59 6.01 -8.15 1.74
CA CYS A 59 6.93 -7.89 0.64
C CYS A 59 8.31 -7.39 1.09
N ARG A 60 8.49 -7.06 2.38
CA ARG A 60 9.75 -6.52 2.94
C ARG A 60 10.27 -5.28 2.21
N VAL A 61 9.37 -4.45 1.68
CA VAL A 61 9.73 -3.20 1.02
C VAL A 61 10.07 -2.18 2.10
N GLN A 62 11.23 -1.53 1.95
CA GLN A 62 11.62 -0.44 2.85
C GLN A 62 10.56 0.67 2.85
N PHE A 63 10.14 1.11 4.04
CA PHE A 63 9.10 2.13 4.18
C PHE A 63 9.38 3.39 3.36
N GLY A 64 10.66 3.81 3.25
CA GLY A 64 11.02 4.97 2.42
C GLY A 64 10.58 4.84 0.95
N LYS A 65 10.59 3.63 0.37
CA LYS A 65 10.07 3.38 -0.98
C LYS A 65 8.54 3.35 -1.02
N VAL A 66 7.91 2.80 0.02
CA VAL A 66 6.45 2.83 0.18
C VAL A 66 5.95 4.27 0.30
N ALA A 67 6.64 5.12 1.06
CA ALA A 67 6.33 6.54 1.19
C ALA A 67 6.41 7.28 -0.15
N ILE A 68 7.39 6.98 -1.01
CA ILE A 68 7.47 7.54 -2.37
C ILE A 68 6.26 7.11 -3.21
N LEU A 69 5.86 5.84 -3.13
CA LEU A 69 4.67 5.35 -3.83
C LEU A 69 3.41 6.09 -3.34
N LEU A 70 3.20 6.17 -2.03
CA LEU A 70 2.06 6.88 -1.44
C LEU A 70 2.02 8.36 -1.86
N LYS A 71 3.18 9.04 -1.91
CA LYS A 71 3.25 10.41 -2.44
C LYS A 71 2.78 10.53 -3.88
N ARG A 72 3.16 9.58 -4.74
CA ARG A 72 2.73 9.56 -6.15
C ARG A 72 1.24 9.29 -6.31
N LEU A 73 0.67 8.52 -5.39
CA LEU A 73 -0.76 8.27 -5.31
C LEU A 73 -1.53 9.45 -4.68
N GLY A 74 -0.87 10.54 -4.28
CA GLY A 74 -1.53 11.75 -3.79
C GLY A 74 -1.73 11.82 -2.27
N PHE A 75 -1.17 10.89 -1.51
CA PHE A 75 -1.26 10.92 -0.04
C PHE A 75 -0.46 12.09 0.55
N SER A 76 -1.02 12.70 1.60
CA SER A 76 -0.42 13.82 2.30
C SER A 76 0.76 13.38 3.19
N ASP A 77 1.59 14.34 3.64
CA ASP A 77 2.65 14.02 4.62
C ASP A 77 2.09 13.51 5.95
N SER A 78 0.89 13.96 6.34
CA SER A 78 0.21 13.48 7.54
C SER A 78 -0.20 12.02 7.40
N ASP A 79 -0.72 11.61 6.24
CA ASP A 79 -1.11 10.22 6.00
C ASP A 79 0.12 9.30 6.02
N ILE A 80 1.19 9.72 5.36
CA ILE A 80 2.44 8.95 5.35
C ILE A 80 3.03 8.82 6.75
N ARG A 81 2.98 9.89 7.56
CA ARG A 81 3.41 9.83 8.95
C ARG A 81 2.56 8.87 9.78
N TYR A 82 1.25 8.86 9.56
CA TYR A 82 0.35 7.90 10.18
C TYR A 82 0.76 6.45 9.83
N PHE A 83 0.97 6.13 8.55
CA PHE A 83 1.42 4.79 8.15
C PHE A 83 2.81 4.42 8.67
N TYR A 84 3.71 5.40 8.81
CA TYR A 84 5.01 5.19 9.45
C TYR A 84 4.85 4.79 10.91
N THR A 85 3.90 5.37 11.65
CA THR A 85 3.66 4.96 13.05
C THR A 85 3.04 3.57 13.18
N LEU A 86 2.31 3.11 12.18
CA LEU A 86 1.74 1.76 12.15
C LEU A 86 2.80 0.69 11.89
N THR A 87 3.77 0.98 11.01
CA THR A 87 4.77 0.01 10.53
C THR A 87 6.17 0.20 11.10
N GLY A 88 6.45 1.37 11.69
CA GLY A 88 7.76 1.76 12.23
C GLY A 88 8.22 0.93 13.42
N PRO A 89 7.35 0.64 14.42
CA PRO A 89 7.75 -0.19 15.57
C PRO A 89 8.17 -1.62 15.17
N SER A 90 7.58 -2.20 14.11
CA SER A 90 7.93 -3.56 13.66
C SER A 90 9.26 -3.63 12.87
N LEU A 91 9.84 -2.49 12.47
CA LEU A 91 11.10 -2.40 11.73
C LEU A 91 12.32 -2.09 12.62
N ASP A 92 12.13 -1.39 13.75
CA ASP A 92 13.22 -1.07 14.68
C ASP A 92 13.56 -2.24 15.63
N GLU A 93 12.62 -3.17 15.88
CA GLU A 93 12.91 -4.38 16.66
C GLU A 93 13.64 -5.48 15.86
N ALA A 94 13.71 -5.35 14.53
CA ALA A 94 14.34 -6.31 13.63
C ALA A 94 15.80 -5.96 13.26
N ARG A 95 16.41 -4.97 13.91
CA ARG A 95 17.78 -4.48 13.65
C ARG A 95 18.79 -4.80 14.74
#